data_AF-A0A7V9ZK01-F1
#
_entry.id   AF-A0A7V9ZK01-F1
#
_cell.length_a   1.000
_cell.length_b   1.000
_cell.length_c   1.000
_cell.angle_alpha   90.00
_cell.angle_beta   90.00
_cell.angle_gamma   90.00
#
_symmetry.space_group_name_H-M   'P 1'
#
loop_
_entity.id
_entity.type
_entity.pdbx_description
1 polymer ?
#
loop_
_entity_poly.entity_id
_entity_poly.type
_entity_poly.pdbx_seq_one_letter_code
_entity_poly.pdbx_strand_id
1 'polypeptide(L)'
;MLKKNEPTTNTTNWSRRFKANVEKLRSGNILEVADVVRSLHQRDREKGLAAGEKRMLTKARQILVSELTFAKDCQEEEAEEMLNEVLG
;
A
#
# COMPACT_ATOMS: atom_id res chain seq x y z
N MET A 1 -40.24 4.34 -18.23
CA MET A 1 -38.93 4.97 -18.51
C MET A 1 -37.92 4.47 -17.49
N LEU A 2 -36.71 4.19 -17.94
CA LEU A 2 -35.74 3.23 -17.38
C LEU A 2 -35.23 3.57 -15.95
N LYS A 3 -35.33 2.59 -15.05
CA LYS A 3 -34.50 2.49 -13.82
C LYS A 3 -33.09 2.05 -14.24
N LYS A 4 -32.06 2.87 -13.98
CA LYS A 4 -30.66 2.38 -13.97
C LYS A 4 -29.76 3.27 -13.11
N ASN A 5 -29.97 3.21 -11.79
CA ASN A 5 -28.92 3.49 -10.82
C ASN A 5 -28.16 2.19 -10.59
N GLU A 6 -26.93 2.09 -11.12
CA GLU A 6 -25.78 1.37 -10.55
C GLU A 6 -24.57 1.46 -11.51
N PRO A 7 -23.35 1.75 -10.99
CA PRO A 7 -22.70 0.84 -10.07
C PRO A 7 -22.19 1.54 -8.80
N THR A 8 -22.91 1.41 -7.69
CA THR A 8 -22.46 1.82 -6.35
C THR A 8 -21.48 0.81 -5.73
N THR A 9 -21.17 -0.29 -6.40
CA THR A 9 -20.36 -1.39 -5.84
C THR A 9 -18.84 -1.11 -5.83
N ASN A 10 -18.32 -0.37 -6.82
CA ASN A 10 -16.87 -0.11 -6.92
C ASN A 10 -16.35 0.91 -5.90
N THR A 11 -17.15 1.95 -5.59
CA THR A 11 -16.76 3.00 -4.63
C THR A 11 -16.82 2.48 -3.18
N THR A 12 -17.80 1.64 -2.84
CA THR A 12 -17.91 0.98 -1.53
C THR A 12 -16.75 0.02 -1.25
N ASN A 13 -16.31 -0.72 -2.27
CA ASN A 13 -15.19 -1.66 -2.13
C ASN A 13 -13.85 -0.92 -1.99
N TRP A 14 -13.67 0.21 -2.68
CA TRP A 14 -12.48 1.04 -2.56
C TRP A 14 -12.35 1.66 -1.16
N SER A 15 -13.42 2.29 -0.65
CA SER A 15 -13.40 2.95 0.67
C SER A 15 -13.17 1.96 1.80
N ARG A 16 -13.75 0.76 1.72
CA ARG A 16 -13.50 -0.33 2.68
C ARG A 16 -12.05 -0.81 2.63
N ARG A 17 -11.47 -1.00 1.44
CA ARG A 17 -10.05 -1.39 1.28
C ARG A 17 -9.10 -0.31 1.81
N PHE A 18 -9.36 0.95 1.49
CA PHE A 18 -8.57 2.07 1.99
C PHE A 18 -8.59 2.10 3.52
N LYS A 19 -9.78 1.98 4.13
CA LYS A 19 -9.91 1.96 5.58
C LYS A 19 -9.19 0.76 6.20
N ALA A 20 -9.31 -0.43 5.61
CA ALA A 20 -8.60 -1.62 6.06
C ALA A 20 -7.07 -1.44 6.00
N ASN A 21 -6.54 -0.84 4.91
CA ASN A 21 -5.12 -0.55 4.79
C ASN A 21 -4.63 0.48 5.83
N VAL A 22 -5.46 1.49 6.15
CA VAL A 22 -5.15 2.44 7.23
C VAL A 22 -5.04 1.73 8.57
N GLU A 23 -5.98 0.84 8.89
CA GLU A 23 -5.94 0.09 10.15
C GLU A 23 -4.73 -0.84 10.22
N LYS A 24 -4.38 -1.51 9.12
CA LYS A 24 -3.13 -2.31 9.01
C LYS A 24 -1.86 -1.46 9.20
N LEU A 25 -1.85 -0.23 8.72
CA LEU A 25 -0.73 0.69 8.96
C LEU A 25 -0.66 1.17 10.41
N ARG A 26 -1.78 1.17 11.13
CA ARG A 26 -1.87 1.58 12.54
C ARG A 26 -1.61 0.44 13.52
N SER A 27 -1.77 -0.81 13.09
CA SER A 27 -1.57 -1.99 13.96
C SER A 27 -0.11 -2.15 14.40
N GLY A 28 0.84 -1.57 13.66
CA GLY A 28 2.27 -1.70 13.92
C GLY A 28 2.84 -3.07 13.56
N ASN A 29 2.04 -3.96 12.94
CA ASN A 29 2.54 -5.24 12.47
C ASN A 29 3.23 -5.08 11.12
N ILE A 30 4.54 -5.31 11.08
CA ILE A 30 5.36 -5.14 9.89
C ILE A 30 4.90 -6.02 8.70
N LEU A 31 4.37 -7.21 8.97
CA LEU A 31 3.83 -8.08 7.93
C LEU A 31 2.58 -7.49 7.29
N GLU A 32 1.73 -6.81 8.07
CA GLU A 32 0.55 -6.13 7.55
C GLU A 32 0.91 -4.89 6.73
N VAL A 33 1.96 -4.16 7.15
CA VAL A 33 2.50 -3.04 6.37
C VAL A 33 3.06 -3.53 5.03
N ALA A 34 3.83 -4.62 5.03
CA ALA A 34 4.34 -5.25 3.81
C ALA A 34 3.21 -5.67 2.85
N ASP A 35 2.13 -6.24 3.39
CA ASP A 35 0.93 -6.58 2.62
C ASP A 35 0.29 -5.35 1.95
N VAL A 36 0.22 -4.22 2.66
CA VAL A 36 -0.30 -2.96 2.12
C VAL A 36 0.60 -2.43 1.01
N VAL A 37 1.93 -2.43 1.21
CA VAL A 37 2.91 -2.02 0.18
C VAL A 37 2.72 -2.86 -1.08
N ARG A 38 2.74 -4.19 -0.95
CA ARG A 38 2.56 -5.12 -2.08
C ARG A 38 1.24 -4.87 -2.81
N SER A 39 0.12 -4.79 -2.09
CA SER A 39 -1.19 -4.62 -2.72
C SER A 39 -1.34 -3.28 -3.43
N LEU A 40 -0.75 -2.20 -2.90
CA LEU A 40 -0.80 -0.88 -3.51
C LEU A 40 0.15 -0.79 -4.70
N HIS A 41 1.36 -1.35 -4.57
CA HIS A 41 2.34 -1.39 -5.65
C HIS A 41 1.82 -2.14 -6.89
N GLN A 42 1.23 -3.32 -6.70
CA GLN A 42 0.60 -4.09 -7.78
C GLN A 42 -0.50 -3.29 -8.48
N ARG A 43 -1.35 -2.60 -7.70
CA ARG A 43 -2.42 -1.75 -8.24
C ARG A 43 -1.89 -0.55 -9.01
N ASP A 44 -0.82 0.07 -8.54
CA ASP A 44 -0.20 1.20 -9.22
C ASP A 44 0.30 0.79 -10.62
N ARG A 45 0.89 -0.41 -10.72
CA ARG A 45 1.33 -0.99 -12.00
C ARG A 45 0.17 -1.33 -12.94
N GLU A 46 -0.95 -1.85 -12.43
CA GLU A 46 -2.07 -2.29 -13.26
C GLU A 46 -2.98 -1.14 -13.73
N LYS A 47 -3.39 -0.25 -12.82
CA LYS A 47 -4.45 0.74 -13.06
C LYS A 47 -4.09 2.15 -12.59
N GLY A 48 -2.97 2.30 -11.88
CA GLY A 48 -2.59 3.55 -11.21
C GLY A 48 -3.36 3.77 -9.90
N LEU A 49 -2.71 4.45 -8.97
CA LEU A 49 -3.29 4.82 -7.67
C LEU A 49 -3.84 6.25 -7.64
N ALA A 50 -4.89 6.46 -6.84
CA ALA A 50 -5.36 7.79 -6.49
C ALA A 50 -4.35 8.52 -5.58
N ALA A 51 -4.42 9.86 -5.52
CA ALA A 51 -3.47 10.67 -4.73
C ALA A 51 -3.40 10.30 -3.24
N GLY A 52 -4.49 9.79 -2.65
CA GLY A 52 -4.50 9.29 -1.26
C GLY A 52 -3.80 7.93 -1.11
N GLU A 53 -4.04 7.02 -2.05
CA GLU A 53 -3.39 5.71 -2.08
C GLU A 53 -1.88 5.81 -2.37
N LYS A 54 -1.46 6.75 -3.23
CA LYS A 54 -0.03 7.02 -3.47
C LYS A 54 0.66 7.46 -2.19
N ARG A 55 0.07 8.40 -1.45
CA ARG A 55 0.62 8.84 -0.15
C ARG A 55 0.69 7.69 0.86
N MET A 56 -0.33 6.83 0.86
CA MET A 56 -0.35 5.64 1.70
C MET A 56 0.77 4.67 1.33
N LEU A 57 1.00 4.42 0.04
CA LEU A 57 2.09 3.57 -0.44
C LEU A 57 3.45 4.15 -0.04
N THR A 58 3.68 5.45 -0.24
CA THR A 58 4.93 6.11 0.19
C THR A 58 5.17 5.95 1.68
N LYS A 59 4.15 6.19 2.51
CA LYS A 59 4.26 6.04 3.97
C LYS A 59 4.51 4.59 4.38
N ALA A 60 3.83 3.64 3.74
CA ALA A 60 4.01 2.21 4.00
C ALA A 60 5.42 1.73 3.61
N ARG A 61 5.95 2.21 2.47
CA ARG A 61 7.35 1.95 2.07
C ARG A 61 8.33 2.48 3.10
N GLN A 62 8.17 3.73 3.55
CA GLN A 62 9.07 4.32 4.55
C GLN A 62 9.12 3.50 5.84
N ILE A 63 7.97 3.10 6.38
CA ILE A 63 7.93 2.25 7.58
C ILE A 63 8.68 0.94 7.35
N LEU A 64 8.45 0.28 6.21
CA LEU A 64 9.09 -0.98 5.89
C LEU A 64 10.60 -0.84 5.70
N VAL A 65 11.05 0.24 5.07
CA VAL A 65 12.48 0.57 4.90
C VAL A 65 13.13 0.83 6.25
N SER A 66 12.52 1.63 7.13
CA SER A 66 13.05 1.88 8.48
C SER A 66 13.18 0.61 9.32
N GLU A 67 12.24 -0.33 9.19
CA GLU A 67 12.36 -1.63 9.87
C GLU A 67 13.43 -2.52 9.23
N LEU A 68 13.59 -2.48 7.91
CA LEU A 68 14.64 -3.23 7.21
C LEU A 68 16.03 -2.71 7.56
N THR A 69 16.23 -1.39 7.60
CA THR A 69 17.52 -0.80 8.02
C THR A 69 17.84 -1.19 9.46
N PHE A 70 16.86 -1.16 10.36
CA PHE A 70 17.05 -1.58 11.74
C PHE A 70 17.31 -3.09 11.87
N ALA A 71 16.59 -3.94 11.13
CA ALA A 71 16.71 -5.39 11.22
C ALA A 71 17.97 -5.95 10.54
N LYS A 72 18.47 -5.29 9.49
CA LYS A 72 19.61 -5.74 8.68
C LYS A 72 20.87 -4.90 8.87
N ASP A 73 20.83 -3.86 9.69
CA ASP A 73 21.93 -2.90 9.88
C ASP A 73 22.49 -2.38 8.54
N CYS A 74 21.58 -2.04 7.64
CA CYS A 74 21.88 -1.57 6.29
C CYS A 74 21.46 -0.11 6.12
N GLN A 75 22.00 0.56 5.09
CA GLN A 75 21.59 1.93 4.80
C GLN A 75 20.17 1.98 4.20
N GLU A 76 19.49 3.14 4.32
CA GLU A 76 18.15 3.33 3.74
C GLU A 76 18.12 3.04 2.24
N GLU A 77 19.17 3.43 1.52
CA GLU A 77 19.30 3.20 0.08
C GLU A 77 19.36 1.71 -0.27
N GLU A 78 20.14 0.93 0.49
CA GLU A 78 20.23 -0.53 0.32
C GLU A 78 18.88 -1.22 0.66
N ALA A 79 18.19 -0.74 1.70
CA ALA A 79 16.86 -1.24 2.06
C ALA A 79 15.81 -0.91 1.00
N GLU A 80 15.88 0.27 0.40
CA GLU A 80 15.03 0.66 -0.72
C GLU A 80 15.32 -0.17 -1.96
N GLU A 81 16.59 -0.45 -2.28
CA GLU A 81 16.97 -1.32 -3.39
C GLU A 81 16.42 -2.74 -3.20
N MET A 82 16.61 -3.33 -2.02
CA MET A 82 16.03 -4.64 -1.69
C MET A 82 14.51 -4.66 -1.84
N LEU A 83 13.84 -3.59 -1.38
CA LEU A 83 12.39 -3.49 -1.50
C LEU A 83 11.96 -3.37 -2.96
N ASN A 84 12.69 -2.60 -3.77
CA ASN A 84 12.40 -2.44 -5.19
C ASN A 84 12.68 -3.72 -5.99
N GLU A 85 13.72 -4.49 -5.65
CA GLU A 85 14.03 -5.79 -6.26
C GLU A 85 12.89 -6.79 -6.06
N VAL A 86 12.32 -6.83 -4.85
CA VAL A 86 11.20 -7.74 -4.52
C VAL A 86 9.88 -7.31 -5.18
N LEU A 87 9.69 -6.01 -5.40
CA LEU A 87 8.46 -5.45 -6.00
C LEU A 87 8.50 -5.38 -7.55
N GLY A 88 9.66 -5.65 -8.16
CA GLY A 88 9.95 -5.58 -9.61
C GLY A 88 9.02 -6.36 -10.52
#